data_AF-A0A1F8FA26-F1
#
_entry.id   AF-A0A1F8FA26-F1
#
_cell.length_a   1.000
_cell.length_b   1.000
_cell.length_c   1.000
_cell.angle_alpha   90.00
_cell.angle_beta   90.00
_cell.angle_gamma   90.00
#
_symmetry.space_group_name_H-M   'P 1'
#
loop_
_entity.id
_entity.type
_entity.pdbx_description
1 polymer ?
#
loop_
_entity_poly.entity_id
_entity_poly.type
_entity_poly.pdbx_seq_one_letter_code
_entity_poly.pdbx_strand_id
1 'polypeptide(L)'
;MSFLRKKEVIPQTKSDDSPKETPPRDLLSEEFNELAGEERKGINRRIFDLESAERILLELAIDKESGISPTTSLLEILQKIREELKDIRQVKEVLDQ
;
A
#
# COMPACT_ATOMS: atom_id res chain seq x y z
N MET A 1 5.65 -17.30 54.83
CA MET A 1 5.51 -18.77 54.79
C MET A 1 5.40 -19.19 53.33
N SER A 2 6.41 -19.92 52.84
CA SER A 2 6.48 -20.54 51.52
C SER A 2 5.48 -21.70 51.39
N PHE A 3 4.97 -21.96 50.19
CA PHE A 3 4.84 -23.35 49.69
C PHE A 3 5.00 -23.37 48.16
N LEU A 4 5.96 -24.21 47.72
CA LEU A 4 6.27 -24.54 46.33
C LEU A 4 5.30 -25.59 45.76
N ARG A 5 5.05 -25.45 44.44
CA ARG A 5 4.85 -26.45 43.35
C ARG A 5 3.74 -27.49 43.50
N LYS A 6 2.92 -27.62 42.45
CA LYS A 6 2.90 -28.83 41.60
C LYS A 6 2.73 -28.47 40.12
N LYS A 7 3.65 -28.99 39.31
CA LYS A 7 3.52 -29.11 37.85
C LYS A 7 2.42 -30.14 37.59
N GLU A 8 1.34 -29.76 36.93
CA GLU A 8 0.50 -30.76 36.27
C GLU A 8 1.14 -31.09 34.92
N VAL A 9 1.52 -32.36 34.81
CA VAL A 9 2.07 -32.98 33.60
C VAL A 9 0.88 -33.29 32.71
N ILE A 10 0.72 -32.54 31.62
CA ILE A 10 -0.17 -32.97 30.53
C ILE A 10 0.56 -34.13 29.81
N PRO A 11 -0.12 -35.26 29.52
CA PRO A 11 0.51 -36.45 29.00
C PRO A 11 1.22 -36.18 27.66
N GLN A 12 2.43 -36.72 27.53
CA GLN A 12 3.14 -36.82 26.26
C GLN A 12 2.28 -37.59 25.25
N THR A 13 1.57 -36.87 24.40
CA THR A 13 1.17 -37.41 23.11
C THR A 13 2.42 -37.40 22.24
N LYS A 14 2.90 -38.60 21.90
CA LYS A 14 3.89 -38.81 20.85
C LYS A 14 3.26 -38.32 19.55
N SER A 15 3.54 -37.10 19.15
CA SER A 15 3.49 -36.73 17.74
C SER A 15 4.93 -36.56 17.29
N ASP A 16 5.35 -37.39 16.36
CA ASP A 16 6.57 -37.19 15.59
C ASP A 16 6.67 -35.73 15.15
N ASP A 17 7.48 -34.94 15.85
CA ASP A 17 8.05 -33.70 15.35
C ASP A 17 9.00 -34.11 14.22
N SER A 18 8.40 -34.42 13.07
CA SER A 18 9.09 -34.23 11.81
C SER A 18 9.39 -32.74 11.80
N PRO A 19 10.65 -32.28 11.74
CA PRO A 19 10.89 -30.88 11.40
C PRO A 19 10.17 -30.71 10.06
N LYS A 20 9.09 -29.93 10.06
CA LYS A 20 8.57 -29.40 8.80
C LYS A 20 9.76 -28.61 8.27
N GLU A 21 10.50 -29.21 7.34
CA GLU A 21 11.42 -28.50 6.49
C GLU A 21 10.59 -27.37 5.90
N THR A 22 10.71 -26.18 6.47
CA THR A 22 10.34 -24.96 5.76
C THR A 22 11.07 -25.09 4.44
N PRO A 23 10.35 -25.12 3.30
CA PRO A 23 11.00 -25.20 2.00
C PRO A 23 12.10 -24.15 1.95
N PRO A 24 13.28 -24.46 1.38
CA PRO A 24 14.35 -23.49 1.28
C PRO A 24 13.76 -22.21 0.69
N ARG A 25 13.85 -21.12 1.44
CA ARG A 25 13.42 -19.80 0.98
C ARG A 25 14.23 -19.51 -0.28
N ASP A 26 13.54 -19.48 -1.41
CA ASP A 26 14.18 -19.15 -2.67
C ASP A 26 14.55 -17.67 -2.60
N LEU A 27 15.85 -17.37 -2.46
CA LEU A 27 16.36 -16.01 -2.32
C LEU A 27 15.89 -15.12 -3.48
N LEU A 28 15.72 -15.71 -4.67
CA LEU A 28 15.18 -15.04 -5.85
C LEU A 28 13.71 -14.62 -5.66
N SER A 29 12.93 -15.39 -4.90
CA SER A 29 11.53 -15.06 -4.59
C SER A 29 11.43 -13.93 -3.56
N GLU A 30 12.36 -13.83 -2.60
CA GLU A 30 12.38 -12.75 -1.61
C GLU A 30 12.77 -11.42 -2.28
N GLU A 31 13.84 -11.40 -3.08
CA GLU A 31 14.26 -10.21 -3.84
C GLU A 31 13.17 -9.72 -4.80
N PHE A 32 12.48 -10.63 -5.49
CA PHE A 32 11.38 -10.28 -6.38
C PHE A 32 10.18 -9.69 -5.61
N ASN A 33 9.83 -10.26 -4.46
CA ASN A 33 8.75 -9.77 -3.62
C ASN A 33 9.07 -8.40 -2.99
N GLU A 34 10.33 -8.17 -2.60
CA GLU A 34 10.79 -6.87 -2.10
C GLU A 34 10.69 -5.81 -3.19
N LEU A 35 11.17 -6.11 -4.41
CA LEU A 35 11.07 -5.18 -5.55
C LEU A 35 9.61 -4.86 -5.89
N ALA A 36 8.74 -5.87 -5.95
CA ALA A 36 7.31 -5.67 -6.17
C ALA A 36 6.66 -4.84 -5.05
N GLY A 37 7.12 -5.04 -3.81
CA GLY A 37 6.70 -4.23 -2.66
C GLY A 37 7.08 -2.76 -2.78
N GLU A 38 8.32 -2.47 -3.19
CA GLU A 38 8.80 -1.10 -3.41
C GLU A 38 8.08 -0.42 -4.58
N GLU A 39 7.85 -1.13 -5.69
CA GLU A 39 7.07 -0.62 -6.83
C GLU A 39 5.62 -0.27 -6.40
N ARG A 40 4.96 -1.14 -5.65
CA ARG A 40 3.61 -0.87 -5.10
C ARG A 40 3.61 0.35 -4.19
N LYS A 41 4.61 0.52 -3.33
CA LYS A 41 4.75 1.72 -2.46
C LYS A 41 4.92 2.98 -3.30
N GLY A 42 5.78 2.94 -4.32
CA GLY A 42 6.01 4.07 -5.23
C GLY A 42 4.74 4.52 -5.94
N ILE A 43 3.96 3.56 -6.44
CA ILE A 43 2.69 3.83 -7.11
C ILE A 43 1.64 4.40 -6.15
N ASN A 44 1.48 3.80 -4.96
CA ASN A 44 0.55 4.30 -3.97
C ASN A 44 0.90 5.74 -3.54
N ARG A 45 2.19 6.04 -3.40
CA ARG A 45 2.66 7.40 -3.11
C ARG A 45 2.30 8.36 -4.24
N ARG A 46 2.56 7.98 -5.50
CA ARG A 46 2.26 8.83 -6.65
C ARG A 46 0.76 9.11 -6.79
N ILE A 47 -0.10 8.11 -6.54
CA ILE A 47 -1.56 8.31 -6.48
C ILE A 47 -1.92 9.33 -5.41
N PHE A 48 -1.40 9.16 -4.19
CA PHE A 48 -1.67 10.08 -3.08
C PHE A 48 -1.26 11.54 -3.42
N ASP A 49 -0.07 11.71 -4.00
CA ASP A 49 0.45 13.03 -4.37
C ASP A 49 -0.44 13.71 -5.43
N LEU A 50 -0.89 12.94 -6.44
CA LEU A 50 -1.77 13.45 -7.51
C LEU A 50 -3.19 13.74 -7.01
N GLU A 51 -3.78 12.89 -6.17
CA GLU A 51 -5.09 13.15 -5.55
C GLU A 51 -5.06 14.39 -4.65
N SER A 52 -3.96 14.59 -3.94
CA SER A 52 -3.73 15.78 -3.13
C SER A 52 -3.63 17.04 -4.00
N ALA A 53 -2.88 16.96 -5.10
CA ALA A 53 -2.78 18.05 -6.07
C ALA A 53 -4.14 18.38 -6.71
N GLU A 54 -4.91 17.36 -7.13
CA GLU A 54 -6.26 17.55 -7.67
C GLU A 54 -7.16 18.29 -6.67
N ARG A 55 -7.14 17.88 -5.39
CA ARG A 55 -7.95 18.51 -4.35
C ARG A 55 -7.61 19.99 -4.17
N ILE A 56 -6.32 20.31 -4.06
CA ILE A 56 -5.85 21.71 -3.91
C ILE A 56 -6.28 22.55 -5.11
N LEU A 57 -6.12 22.03 -6.33
CA LEU A 57 -6.48 22.76 -7.54
C LEU A 57 -8.00 22.92 -7.69
N LEU A 58 -8.79 21.96 -7.23
CA LEU A 58 -10.25 22.09 -7.17
C LEU A 58 -10.69 23.13 -6.14
N GLU A 59 -10.07 23.18 -4.97
CA GLU A 59 -10.33 24.21 -3.97
C GLU A 59 -10.04 25.61 -4.53
N LEU A 60 -8.91 25.77 -5.24
CA LEU A 60 -8.57 27.01 -5.94
C LEU A 60 -9.56 27.35 -7.07
N ALA A 61 -10.06 26.33 -7.79
CA ALA A 61 -11.02 26.54 -8.87
C ALA A 61 -12.43 26.87 -8.36
N ILE A 62 -12.79 26.41 -7.17
CA ILE A 62 -14.11 26.57 -6.54
C ILE A 62 -14.13 27.79 -5.60
N ASP A 63 -13.06 28.57 -5.50
CA ASP A 63 -13.03 29.77 -4.66
C ASP A 63 -14.05 30.83 -5.14
N LYS A 64 -15.30 30.62 -4.72
CA LYS A 64 -16.50 31.39 -5.06
C LYS A 64 -16.50 32.76 -4.39
N GLU A 65 -15.71 32.95 -3.33
CA GLU A 65 -15.56 34.25 -2.68
C GLU A 65 -14.82 35.24 -3.58
N SER A 66 -13.95 34.75 -4.46
CA SER A 66 -13.24 35.58 -5.44
C SER A 66 -14.14 36.10 -6.57
N GLY A 67 -15.27 35.42 -6.87
CA GLY A 67 -16.11 35.71 -8.04
C GLY A 67 -15.41 35.49 -9.38
N ILE A 68 -14.18 34.97 -9.38
CA ILE A 68 -13.36 34.74 -10.58
C ILE A 68 -13.57 33.30 -11.04
N SER A 69 -13.96 33.14 -12.30
CA SER A 69 -14.00 31.81 -12.92
C SER A 69 -12.60 31.22 -12.98
N PRO A 70 -12.41 29.91 -12.74
CA PRO A 70 -11.12 29.25 -12.90
C PRO A 70 -10.55 29.50 -14.30
N THR A 71 -9.23 29.73 -14.37
CA THR A 71 -8.55 29.97 -15.64
C THR A 71 -8.51 28.71 -16.49
N THR A 72 -8.51 28.85 -17.82
CA THR A 72 -8.38 27.71 -18.75
C THR A 72 -7.15 26.86 -18.44
N SER A 73 -6.02 27.50 -18.09
CA SER A 73 -4.79 26.82 -17.66
C SER A 73 -5.00 25.93 -16.42
N LEU A 74 -5.74 26.41 -15.42
CA LEU A 74 -6.04 25.61 -14.22
C LEU A 74 -6.86 24.36 -14.58
N LEU A 75 -7.83 24.49 -15.48
CA LEU A 75 -8.66 23.38 -15.94
C LEU A 75 -7.84 22.36 -16.74
N GLU A 76 -6.92 22.81 -17.58
CA GLU A 76 -6.00 21.95 -18.32
C GLU A 76 -5.08 21.15 -17.39
N ILE A 77 -4.56 21.78 -16.33
CA ILE A 77 -3.72 21.12 -15.33
C ILE A 77 -4.55 20.05 -14.58
N LEU A 78 -5.77 20.39 -14.16
CA LEU A 78 -6.69 19.44 -13.54
C LEU A 78 -6.99 18.23 -14.45
N GLN A 79 -7.19 18.48 -15.75
CA GLN A 79 -7.42 17.41 -16.71
C GLN A 79 -6.20 16.49 -16.82
N LYS A 80 -4.98 17.05 -16.93
CA LYS A 80 -3.75 16.25 -16.98
C LYS A 80 -3.55 15.38 -15.74
N ILE A 81 -3.82 15.93 -14.56
CA ILE A 81 -3.74 15.15 -13.31
C ILE A 81 -4.73 13.99 -13.31
N ARG A 82 -5.95 14.19 -13.82
CA ARG A 82 -6.97 13.13 -13.91
C ARG A 82 -6.57 12.03 -14.90
N GLU A 83 -6.00 12.41 -16.04
CA GLU A 83 -5.48 11.46 -17.02
C GLU A 83 -4.35 10.63 -16.38
N GLU A 84 -3.41 11.28 -15.70
CA GLU A 84 -2.30 10.58 -15.05
C GLU A 84 -2.74 9.69 -13.88
N LEU A 85 -3.72 10.13 -13.07
CA LEU A 85 -4.35 9.30 -12.04
C LEU A 85 -5.00 8.04 -12.61
N LYS A 86 -5.67 8.17 -13.76
CA LYS A 86 -6.28 7.04 -14.44
C LYS A 86 -5.23 6.02 -14.85
N ASP A 87 -4.14 6.48 -15.48
CA ASP A 87 -3.07 5.62 -15.96
C ASP A 87 -2.37 4.89 -14.80
N ILE A 88 -2.04 5.62 -13.71
CA ILE A 88 -1.36 5.01 -12.56
C ILE A 88 -2.26 4.04 -11.82
N ARG A 89 -3.57 4.30 -11.71
CA ARG A 89 -4.51 3.34 -11.12
C ARG A 89 -4.62 2.06 -11.95
N GLN A 90 -4.53 2.15 -13.28
CA GLN A 90 -4.47 0.98 -14.14
C GLN A 90 -3.19 0.16 -13.90
N VAL A 91 -2.03 0.83 -13.75
CA VAL A 91 -0.78 0.15 -13.38
C VAL A 91 -0.90 -0.53 -12.01
N LYS A 92 -1.50 0.16 -11.02
CA LYS A 92 -1.76 -0.41 -9.69
C LYS A 92 -2.63 -1.67 -9.78
N GLU A 93 -3.70 -1.64 -10.56
CA GLU A 93 -4.59 -2.79 -10.75
C GLU A 93 -3.84 -4.00 -11.33
N VAL A 94 -2.95 -3.77 -12.31
CA VAL A 94 -2.10 -4.83 -12.87
C VAL A 94 -1.12 -5.39 -11.84
N LEU A 95 -0.56 -4.54 -10.97
CA LEU A 95 0.36 -4.98 -9.92
C LEU A 95 -0.31 -5.66 -8.73
N ASP A 96 -1.61 -5.44 -8.52
CA ASP A 96 -2.38 -6.04 -7.44
C ASP A 96 -2.98 -7.42 -7.82
N GLN A 97 -2.96 -7.80 -9.10
CA GLN A 97 -3.33 -9.13 -9.62
C GLN A 97 -2.27 -10.19 -9.33
#